data_AF-A0A098EAT6-F1
#
_entry.id   AF-A0A098EAT6-F1
#
_cell.length_a   1.000
_cell.length_b   1.000
_cell.length_c   1.000
_cell.angle_alpha   90.00
_cell.angle_beta   90.00
_cell.angle_gamma   90.00
#
_symmetry.space_group_name_H-M   'P 1'
#
loop_
_entity.id
_entity.type
_entity.pdbx_description
1 polymer ?
#
loop_
_entity_poly.entity_id
_entity_poly.type
_entity_poly.pdbx_seq_one_letter_code
_entity_poly.pdbx_strand_id
1 'polypeptide(L)'
;MHPKTISEKILLAHLIDGKLEKGSEIGIKIDDTLTQDATGTIAYLQFESIGIDRVRTELAVSYVDHNTLQDDFKNPDDHRFLRSISERYGIYFSPPGNGICHQLHLERFAIPGKTLLGSDSHTPTGGGIGMLAIGAGGLDVACAMAGEPFYLKMPEIRKVNLSGNLMHFVSAKDVILEILRIMTVSGGFGKILEYIGDGIKNLDVPGRATITNMGTETGATTSIFPSDEITKNFMTMQNRLADWKNLNADDGAVYDERIDINLSEIEPMLALPHSPDNVKKSQGCSGN
;
A
#
# COMPACT_ATOMS: atom_id res chain seq x y z
N MET A 1 -16.40 24.05 4.64
CA MET A 1 -15.29 23.12 4.90
C MET A 1 -14.48 23.04 3.61
N HIS A 2 -13.14 23.15 3.64
CA HIS A 2 -12.35 23.07 2.41
C HIS A 2 -12.47 21.67 1.78
N PRO A 3 -12.67 21.56 0.45
CA PRO A 3 -12.65 20.29 -0.29
C PRO A 3 -11.35 19.54 -0.03
N LYS A 4 -11.44 18.24 0.24
CA LYS A 4 -10.29 17.38 0.59
C LYS A 4 -10.05 16.30 -0.44
N THR A 5 -8.78 15.95 -0.60
CA THR A 5 -8.40 14.75 -1.36
C THR A 5 -8.79 13.47 -0.59
N ILE A 6 -8.66 12.30 -1.21
CA ILE A 6 -8.91 11.01 -0.54
C ILE A 6 -7.96 10.85 0.65
N SER A 7 -6.66 11.08 0.43
CA SER A 7 -5.65 10.95 1.48
C SER A 7 -5.91 11.88 2.66
N GLU A 8 -6.28 13.14 2.42
CA GLU A 8 -6.60 14.09 3.50
C GLU A 8 -7.83 13.66 4.30
N LYS A 9 -8.85 13.08 3.66
CA LYS A 9 -10.03 12.55 4.36
C LYS A 9 -9.63 11.42 5.31
N ILE A 10 -8.81 10.48 4.84
CA ILE A 10 -8.35 9.35 5.68
C ILE A 10 -7.45 9.88 6.79
N LEU A 11 -6.45 10.69 6.48
CA LEU A 11 -5.53 11.26 7.47
C LEU A 11 -6.28 12.06 8.55
N LEU A 12 -7.27 12.87 8.16
CA LEU A 12 -8.08 13.63 9.11
C LEU A 12 -8.93 12.73 10.01
N ALA A 13 -9.50 11.66 9.46
CA ALA A 13 -10.32 10.72 10.23
C ALA A 13 -9.51 9.90 11.26
N HIS A 14 -8.19 9.78 11.05
CA HIS A 14 -7.28 9.01 11.92
C HIS A 14 -6.30 9.91 12.68
N LEU A 15 -6.42 11.23 12.61
CA LEU A 15 -5.49 12.16 13.26
C LEU A 15 -5.62 12.08 14.79
N ILE A 16 -4.52 11.76 15.47
CA ILE A 16 -4.41 11.74 16.93
C ILE A 16 -3.64 12.96 17.43
N ASP A 17 -2.59 13.35 16.72
CA ASP A 17 -1.74 14.49 17.10
C ASP A 17 -1.31 15.32 15.88
N GLY A 18 -1.11 16.62 16.09
CA GLY A 18 -0.69 17.57 15.07
C GLY A 18 -1.85 18.18 14.26
N LYS A 19 -1.49 18.78 13.11
CA LYS A 19 -2.42 19.37 12.14
C LYS A 19 -1.98 18.94 10.74
N LEU A 20 -2.93 18.84 9.81
CA LEU A 20 -2.64 18.51 8.41
C LEU A 20 -2.02 19.69 7.66
N GLU A 21 -0.88 20.19 8.15
CA GLU A 21 -0.05 21.20 7.52
C GLU A 21 1.14 20.50 6.84
N LYS A 22 1.31 20.70 5.54
CA LYS A 22 2.33 19.97 4.76
C LYS A 22 3.72 20.14 5.36
N GLY A 23 4.43 19.03 5.52
CA GLY A 23 5.76 18.98 6.12
C GLY A 23 5.81 19.04 7.66
N SER A 24 4.70 19.33 8.35
CA SER A 24 4.64 19.22 9.81
C SER A 24 4.54 17.75 10.24
N GLU A 25 5.02 17.43 11.43
CA GLU A 25 4.81 16.10 12.01
C GLU A 25 3.34 15.93 12.43
N ILE A 26 2.77 14.76 12.12
CA ILE A 26 1.42 14.35 12.50
C ILE A 26 1.48 12.93 13.05
N GLY A 27 0.64 12.65 14.06
CA GLY A 27 0.44 11.32 14.60
C GLY A 27 -0.91 10.77 14.16
N ILE A 28 -0.93 9.61 13.50
CA ILE A 28 -2.17 8.96 13.05
C ILE A 28 -2.39 7.62 13.75
N LYS A 29 -3.66 7.30 14.01
CA LYS A 29 -4.08 5.96 14.42
C LYS A 29 -3.87 5.00 13.26
N ILE A 30 -3.38 3.81 13.58
CA ILE A 30 -3.29 2.67 12.65
C ILE A 30 -4.39 1.67 13.00
N ASP A 31 -5.23 1.32 12.03
CA ASP A 31 -6.32 0.36 12.23
C ASP A 31 -5.81 -1.07 12.10
N ASP A 32 -5.02 -1.34 11.06
CA ASP A 32 -4.56 -2.67 10.72
C ASP A 32 -3.02 -2.72 10.65
N THR A 33 -2.40 -3.83 11.03
CA THR A 33 -0.96 -4.07 10.88
C THR A 33 -0.65 -5.34 10.09
N LEU A 34 0.48 -5.31 9.38
CA LEU A 34 0.98 -6.42 8.57
C LEU A 34 2.45 -6.67 8.86
N THR A 35 2.82 -7.92 9.11
CA THR A 35 4.22 -8.35 9.15
C THR A 35 4.44 -9.56 8.26
N GLN A 36 5.63 -9.69 7.70
CA GLN A 36 6.08 -10.88 6.98
C GLN A 36 7.25 -11.54 7.72
N ASP A 37 7.53 -12.81 7.45
CA ASP A 37 8.41 -13.65 8.28
C ASP A 37 9.87 -13.17 8.40
N ALA A 38 10.43 -12.55 7.36
CA ALA A 38 11.79 -12.02 7.39
C ALA A 38 11.97 -10.78 8.30
N THR A 39 10.91 -9.98 8.52
CA THR A 39 10.96 -8.78 9.39
C THR A 39 10.13 -8.91 10.66
N GLY A 40 9.16 -9.82 10.65
CA GLY A 40 8.18 -10.03 11.70
C GLY A 40 8.80 -10.55 12.99
N THR A 41 9.82 -11.43 12.91
CA THR A 41 10.47 -11.98 14.11
C THR A 41 11.00 -10.86 15.02
N ILE A 42 11.72 -9.89 14.45
CA ILE A 42 12.22 -8.74 15.21
C ILE A 42 11.08 -7.82 15.66
N ALA A 43 10.10 -7.55 14.80
CA ALA A 43 8.96 -6.71 15.16
C ALA A 43 8.17 -7.28 16.35
N TYR A 44 7.96 -8.59 16.41
CA TYR A 44 7.24 -9.23 17.52
C TYR A 44 8.07 -9.35 18.80
N LEU A 45 9.40 -9.51 18.71
CA LEU A 45 10.28 -9.42 19.88
C LEU A 45 10.26 -8.00 20.48
N GLN A 46 10.26 -6.97 19.62
CA GLN A 46 10.11 -5.58 20.03
C GLN A 46 8.73 -5.36 20.67
N PHE A 47 7.66 -5.85 20.05
CA PHE A 47 6.31 -5.77 20.58
C PHE A 47 6.17 -6.44 21.96
N GLU A 48 6.69 -7.66 22.10
CA GLU A 48 6.69 -8.37 23.38
C GLU A 48 7.43 -7.58 24.47
N SER A 49 8.53 -6.89 24.12
CA SER A 49 9.27 -6.06 25.08
C SER A 49 8.52 -4.82 25.57
N ILE A 50 7.48 -4.37 24.85
CA ILE A 50 6.60 -3.27 25.29
C ILE A 50 5.78 -3.70 26.53
N GLY A 51 5.55 -5.00 26.71
CA GLY A 51 4.94 -5.55 27.92
C GLY A 51 3.42 -5.38 28.00
N ILE A 52 2.73 -5.38 26.87
CA ILE A 52 1.26 -5.40 26.82
C ILE A 52 0.72 -6.81 26.54
N ASP A 53 -0.51 -7.08 26.97
CA ASP A 53 -1.07 -8.45 26.96
C ASP A 53 -1.61 -8.90 25.60
N ARG A 54 -2.06 -7.98 24.74
CA ARG A 54 -2.64 -8.25 23.41
C ARG A 54 -2.44 -7.06 22.47
N VAL A 55 -2.49 -7.30 21.17
CA VAL A 55 -2.52 -6.22 20.16
C VAL A 55 -3.73 -5.31 20.37
N ARG A 56 -3.56 -4.01 20.09
CA ARG A 56 -4.59 -2.97 20.22
C ARG A 56 -5.14 -2.47 18.88
N THR A 57 -4.53 -2.85 17.77
CA THR A 57 -5.05 -2.61 16.42
C THR A 57 -6.33 -3.41 16.21
N GLU A 58 -7.17 -2.97 15.28
CA GLU A 58 -8.41 -3.67 14.92
C GLU A 58 -8.10 -5.02 14.26
N LEU A 59 -7.00 -5.07 13.51
CA LEU A 59 -6.45 -6.27 12.92
C LEU A 59 -4.92 -6.26 12.98
N ALA A 60 -4.31 -7.39 13.30
CA ALA A 60 -2.88 -7.63 13.09
C ALA A 60 -2.71 -8.96 12.37
N VAL A 61 -1.88 -9.00 11.34
CA VAL A 61 -1.64 -10.24 10.57
C VAL A 61 -0.15 -10.52 10.40
N SER A 62 0.27 -11.72 10.77
CA SER A 62 1.59 -12.26 10.51
C SER A 62 1.55 -13.22 9.33
N TYR A 63 2.30 -12.92 8.27
CA TYR A 63 2.41 -13.75 7.07
C TYR A 63 3.74 -14.51 7.06
N VAL A 64 3.71 -15.73 6.51
CA VAL A 64 4.89 -16.51 6.16
C VAL A 64 4.90 -16.70 4.64
N ASP A 65 5.71 -15.90 3.95
CA ASP A 65 5.76 -15.84 2.49
C ASP A 65 7.15 -15.57 1.90
N HIS A 66 8.12 -15.09 2.69
CA HIS A 66 9.47 -14.78 2.24
C HIS A 66 10.41 -16.00 2.30
N ASN A 67 10.37 -16.76 3.38
CA ASN A 67 11.28 -17.89 3.64
C ASN A 67 10.55 -19.24 3.56
N THR A 68 9.96 -19.55 2.41
CA THR A 68 9.21 -20.80 2.22
C THR A 68 10.10 -22.04 2.06
N LEU A 69 11.34 -21.86 1.60
CA LEU A 69 12.35 -22.93 1.54
C LEU A 69 12.97 -23.14 2.93
N GLN A 70 13.09 -24.40 3.34
CA GLN A 70 13.53 -24.80 4.67
C GLN A 70 14.85 -25.58 4.56
N ASP A 71 15.94 -24.87 4.29
CA ASP A 71 17.27 -25.49 4.06
C ASP A 71 18.07 -25.72 5.34
N ASP A 72 17.73 -24.99 6.42
CA ASP A 72 18.29 -25.17 7.76
C ASP A 72 17.20 -25.06 8.85
N PHE A 73 17.60 -24.98 10.12
CA PHE A 73 16.68 -24.92 11.25
C PHE A 73 16.11 -23.53 11.54
N LYS A 74 16.66 -22.44 10.96
CA LYS A 74 16.29 -21.08 11.31
C LYS A 74 14.87 -20.75 10.86
N ASN A 75 14.54 -20.98 9.59
CA ASN A 75 13.20 -20.71 9.07
C ASN A 75 12.11 -21.53 9.79
N PRO A 76 12.30 -22.85 10.07
CA PRO A 76 11.33 -23.60 10.86
C PRO A 76 11.12 -23.03 12.26
N ASP A 77 12.17 -22.56 12.93
CA ASP A 77 12.10 -22.01 14.28
C ASP A 77 11.45 -20.62 14.29
N ASP A 78 11.78 -19.76 13.33
CA ASP A 78 11.11 -18.47 13.12
C ASP A 78 9.61 -18.67 12.88
N HIS A 79 9.22 -19.62 12.02
CA HIS A 79 7.81 -19.88 11.74
C HIS A 79 7.05 -20.41 12.96
N ARG A 80 7.70 -21.22 13.80
CA ARG A 80 7.12 -21.69 15.08
C ARG A 80 6.96 -20.54 16.06
N PHE A 81 7.95 -19.66 16.14
CA PHE A 81 7.88 -18.43 16.94
C PHE A 81 6.73 -17.52 16.47
N LEU A 82 6.64 -17.24 15.17
CA LEU A 82 5.59 -16.39 14.60
C LEU A 82 4.20 -16.97 14.86
N ARG A 83 4.03 -18.30 14.79
CA ARG A 83 2.77 -18.95 15.15
C ARG A 83 2.44 -18.77 16.64
N SER A 84 3.38 -19.11 17.53
CA SER A 84 3.13 -19.09 18.97
C SER A 84 2.91 -17.68 19.51
N ILE A 85 3.64 -16.69 19.00
CA ILE A 85 3.45 -15.29 19.37
C ILE A 85 2.12 -14.75 18.85
N SER A 86 1.70 -15.20 17.66
CA SER A 86 0.40 -14.83 17.11
C SER A 86 -0.75 -15.34 17.96
N GLU A 87 -0.69 -16.62 18.37
CA GLU A 87 -1.66 -17.23 19.28
C GLU A 87 -1.71 -16.51 20.62
N ARG A 88 -0.56 -16.14 21.18
CA ARG A 88 -0.46 -15.44 22.48
C ARG A 88 -1.12 -14.07 22.46
N TYR A 89 -0.81 -13.24 21.47
CA TYR A 89 -1.21 -11.82 21.47
C TYR A 89 -2.48 -11.54 20.66
N GLY A 90 -3.07 -12.55 20.01
CA GLY A 90 -4.30 -12.40 19.22
C GLY A 90 -4.07 -11.86 17.80
N ILE A 91 -2.95 -12.21 17.19
CA ILE A 91 -2.61 -11.87 15.81
C ILE A 91 -3.11 -12.98 14.89
N TYR A 92 -3.59 -12.62 13.70
CA TYR A 92 -3.94 -13.60 12.68
C TYR A 92 -2.67 -14.17 12.05
N PHE A 93 -2.48 -15.48 12.12
CA PHE A 93 -1.33 -16.15 11.51
C PHE A 93 -1.69 -16.73 10.14
N SER A 94 -1.02 -16.27 9.09
CA SER A 94 -1.12 -16.84 7.74
C SER A 94 0.05 -17.81 7.50
N PRO A 95 -0.20 -19.13 7.44
CA PRO A 95 0.84 -20.14 7.32
C PRO A 95 1.56 -20.12 5.96
N PRO A 96 2.74 -20.78 5.84
CA PRO A 96 3.45 -20.90 4.58
C PRO A 96 2.59 -21.56 3.50
N GLY A 97 2.71 -21.06 2.27
CA GLY A 97 1.98 -21.56 1.10
C GLY A 97 0.58 -20.96 0.93
N ASN A 98 0.12 -20.10 1.83
CA ASN A 98 -1.18 -19.44 1.69
C ASN A 98 -1.16 -18.33 0.63
N GLY A 99 -0.02 -17.65 0.44
CA GLY A 99 0.18 -16.60 -0.55
C GLY A 99 1.00 -15.41 -0.05
N ILE A 100 1.36 -14.50 -0.96
CA ILE A 100 2.11 -13.28 -0.67
C ILE A 100 1.25 -12.34 0.18
N CYS A 101 1.85 -11.76 1.22
CA CYS A 101 1.20 -10.94 2.25
C CYS A 101 0.30 -9.85 1.66
N HIS A 102 0.78 -9.05 0.72
CA HIS A 102 0.03 -7.96 0.10
C HIS A 102 -1.20 -8.42 -0.67
N GLN A 103 -1.07 -9.52 -1.43
CA GLN A 103 -2.19 -10.08 -2.20
C GLN A 103 -3.26 -10.63 -1.26
N LEU A 104 -2.85 -11.40 -0.24
CA LEU A 104 -3.77 -11.94 0.75
C LEU A 104 -4.45 -10.84 1.56
N HIS A 105 -3.70 -9.79 1.93
CA HIS A 105 -4.23 -8.66 2.66
C HIS A 105 -5.28 -7.92 1.82
N LEU A 106 -4.97 -7.63 0.55
CA LEU A 106 -5.91 -6.99 -0.38
C LEU A 106 -7.22 -7.77 -0.51
N GLU A 107 -7.15 -9.10 -0.66
CA GLU A 107 -8.33 -9.95 -0.85
C GLU A 107 -9.15 -10.17 0.43
N ARG A 108 -8.48 -10.34 1.58
CA ARG A 108 -9.13 -10.86 2.80
C ARG A 108 -9.32 -9.82 3.90
N PHE A 109 -8.52 -8.76 3.92
CA PHE A 109 -8.45 -7.87 5.08
C PHE A 109 -8.57 -6.38 4.76
N ALA A 110 -8.07 -5.91 3.62
CA ALA A 110 -8.05 -4.49 3.29
C ALA A 110 -9.46 -3.90 3.20
N ILE A 111 -9.68 -2.75 3.82
CA ILE A 111 -10.97 -2.04 3.85
C ILE A 111 -10.75 -0.60 3.36
N PRO A 112 -11.55 -0.10 2.40
CA PRO A 112 -11.48 1.29 1.97
C PRO A 112 -11.62 2.28 3.13
N GLY A 113 -10.73 3.27 3.17
CA GLY A 113 -10.72 4.34 4.16
C GLY A 113 -10.03 3.99 5.48
N LYS A 114 -9.57 2.76 5.69
CA LYS A 114 -8.72 2.38 6.83
C LYS A 114 -7.25 2.72 6.60
N THR A 115 -6.49 2.68 7.68
CA THR A 115 -5.03 2.80 7.71
C THR A 115 -4.37 1.43 7.93
N LEU A 116 -3.30 1.15 7.17
CA LEU A 116 -2.46 -0.05 7.32
C LEU A 116 -1.01 0.35 7.50
N LEU A 117 -0.34 -0.20 8.52
CA LEU A 117 1.10 -0.11 8.68
C LEU A 117 1.74 -1.49 8.55
N GLY A 118 2.65 -1.65 7.60
CA GLY A 118 3.27 -2.94 7.30
C GLY A 118 4.79 -2.92 7.40
N SER A 119 5.39 -4.00 7.90
CA SER A 119 6.86 -4.15 7.99
C SER A 119 7.51 -4.55 6.64
N ASP A 120 6.91 -4.10 5.54
CA ASP A 120 7.33 -4.38 4.17
C ASP A 120 7.12 -3.14 3.28
N SER A 121 8.06 -2.87 2.37
CA SER A 121 8.02 -1.67 1.52
C SER A 121 6.83 -1.65 0.56
N HIS A 122 6.31 -2.80 0.15
CA HIS A 122 5.23 -2.91 -0.82
C HIS A 122 3.83 -2.91 -0.19
N THR A 123 3.73 -2.60 1.11
CA THR A 123 2.46 -2.36 1.82
C THR A 123 1.51 -1.38 1.09
N PRO A 124 1.98 -0.35 0.34
CA PRO A 124 1.14 0.48 -0.52
C PRO A 124 0.24 -0.25 -1.52
N THR A 125 0.44 -1.56 -1.76
CA THR A 125 -0.51 -2.42 -2.51
C THR A 125 -1.95 -2.26 -2.03
N GLY A 126 -2.19 -2.10 -0.72
CA GLY A 126 -3.53 -1.86 -0.15
C GLY A 126 -4.22 -0.60 -0.69
N GLY A 127 -3.46 0.36 -1.20
CA GLY A 127 -3.95 1.57 -1.86
C GLY A 127 -4.85 1.31 -3.07
N GLY A 128 -4.72 0.16 -3.73
CA GLY A 128 -5.54 -0.20 -4.88
C GLY A 128 -7.04 -0.32 -4.58
N ILE A 129 -7.39 -0.56 -3.30
CA ILE A 129 -8.77 -0.63 -2.82
C ILE A 129 -9.23 0.65 -2.09
N GLY A 130 -8.35 1.66 -1.98
CA GLY A 130 -8.63 2.89 -1.24
C GLY A 130 -8.31 2.83 0.26
N MET A 131 -7.39 1.95 0.66
CA MET A 131 -6.82 1.93 2.01
C MET A 131 -5.54 2.79 2.04
N LEU A 132 -5.31 3.56 3.11
CA LEU A 132 -4.05 4.28 3.29
C LEU A 132 -3.00 3.34 3.89
N ALA A 133 -2.21 2.69 3.03
CA ALA A 133 -1.31 1.60 3.41
C ALA A 133 0.16 2.01 3.29
N ILE A 134 0.91 1.98 4.39
CA ILE A 134 2.26 2.55 4.48
C ILE A 134 3.25 1.46 4.92
N GLY A 135 4.39 1.37 4.23
CA GLY A 135 5.52 0.55 4.66
C GLY A 135 6.34 1.27 5.72
N ALA A 136 6.70 0.58 6.80
CA ALA A 136 7.47 1.13 7.92
C ALA A 136 8.43 0.10 8.53
N GLY A 137 9.26 0.54 9.47
CA GLY A 137 10.16 -0.35 10.20
C GLY A 137 9.41 -1.24 11.19
N GLY A 138 10.00 -2.38 11.55
CA GLY A 138 9.41 -3.32 12.53
C GLY A 138 9.07 -2.67 13.88
N LEU A 139 9.85 -1.68 14.32
CA LEU A 139 9.59 -0.96 15.57
C LEU A 139 8.33 -0.10 15.48
N ASP A 140 8.12 0.63 14.38
CA ASP A 140 6.91 1.43 14.17
C ASP A 140 5.66 0.54 14.14
N VAL A 141 5.77 -0.61 13.48
CA VAL A 141 4.68 -1.62 13.45
C VAL A 141 4.44 -2.20 14.84
N ALA A 142 5.47 -2.46 15.64
CA ALA A 142 5.34 -2.90 17.02
C ALA A 142 4.64 -1.85 17.90
N CYS A 143 5.02 -0.57 17.78
CA CYS A 143 4.37 0.53 18.47
C CYS A 143 2.90 0.68 18.05
N ALA A 144 2.61 0.59 16.75
CA ALA A 144 1.25 0.63 16.22
C ALA A 144 0.40 -0.53 16.77
N MET A 145 0.93 -1.76 16.79
CA MET A 145 0.28 -2.91 17.43
C MET A 145 0.02 -2.66 18.92
N ALA A 146 0.84 -1.86 19.59
CA ALA A 146 0.64 -1.45 20.99
C ALA A 146 -0.37 -0.31 21.18
N GLY A 147 -0.92 0.22 20.09
CA GLY A 147 -1.89 1.31 20.08
C GLY A 147 -1.25 2.69 20.14
N GLU A 148 0.06 2.80 19.97
CA GLU A 148 0.74 4.08 19.86
C GLU A 148 0.48 4.71 18.47
N PRO A 149 0.35 6.04 18.36
CA PRO A 149 0.22 6.71 17.07
C PRO A 149 1.45 6.51 16.20
N PHE A 150 1.24 6.35 14.90
CA PHE A 150 2.31 6.38 13.92
C PHE A 150 2.60 7.82 13.52
N TYR A 151 3.83 8.27 13.73
CA TYR A 151 4.26 9.63 13.41
C TYR A 151 4.91 9.69 12.04
N LEU A 152 4.47 10.65 11.23
CA LEU A 152 5.01 10.94 9.92
C LEU A 152 4.99 12.43 9.65
N LYS A 153 5.84 12.91 8.75
CA LYS A 153 5.68 14.25 8.19
C LYS A 153 4.50 14.23 7.23
N MET A 154 3.56 15.16 7.40
CA MET A 154 2.38 15.32 6.55
C MET A 154 2.82 15.44 5.08
N PRO A 155 2.50 14.44 4.23
CA PRO A 155 2.97 14.43 2.85
C PRO A 155 2.26 15.48 1.97
N GLU A 156 2.97 15.93 0.94
CA GLU A 156 2.33 16.52 -0.25
C GLU A 156 1.51 15.45 -0.97
N ILE A 157 0.47 15.87 -1.69
CA ILE A 157 -0.43 14.98 -2.41
C ILE A 157 -0.33 15.32 -3.88
N ARG A 158 0.26 14.40 -4.63
CA ARG A 158 0.44 14.52 -6.06
C ARG A 158 -0.72 13.82 -6.76
N LYS A 159 -1.50 14.59 -7.51
CA LYS A 159 -2.54 14.09 -8.39
C LYS A 159 -1.91 13.36 -9.58
N VAL A 160 -2.22 12.10 -9.76
CA VAL A 160 -1.94 11.36 -11.00
C VAL A 160 -3.26 11.20 -11.74
N ASN A 161 -3.48 12.05 -12.73
CA ASN A 161 -4.71 12.09 -13.51
C ASN A 161 -4.59 11.16 -14.73
N LEU A 162 -5.27 10.02 -14.68
CA LEU A 162 -5.30 9.01 -15.74
C LEU A 162 -6.52 9.26 -16.63
N SER A 163 -6.30 9.40 -17.94
CA SER A 163 -7.35 9.57 -18.94
C SER A 163 -7.26 8.57 -20.07
N GLY A 164 -8.34 8.39 -20.84
CA GLY A 164 -8.36 7.46 -21.97
C GLY A 164 -8.44 5.99 -21.52
N ASN A 165 -8.06 5.07 -22.41
CA ASN A 165 -8.18 3.62 -22.20
C ASN A 165 -6.86 2.92 -22.49
N LEU A 166 -6.56 1.85 -21.74
CA LEU A 166 -5.44 0.96 -22.04
C LEU A 166 -5.63 0.34 -23.43
N MET A 167 -4.58 0.41 -24.25
CA MET A 167 -4.55 -0.20 -25.58
C MET A 167 -4.25 -1.70 -25.49
N HIS A 168 -4.44 -2.41 -26.61
CA HIS A 168 -4.12 -3.83 -26.69
C HIS A 168 -2.67 -4.11 -26.29
N PHE A 169 -2.45 -5.16 -25.47
CA PHE A 169 -1.17 -5.53 -24.85
C PHE A 169 -0.60 -4.55 -23.81
N VAL A 170 -1.32 -3.49 -23.46
CA VAL A 170 -0.94 -2.58 -22.37
C VAL A 170 -1.69 -2.95 -21.10
N SER A 171 -0.98 -2.96 -19.98
CA SER A 171 -1.48 -3.37 -18.67
C SER A 171 -1.27 -2.29 -17.62
N ALA A 172 -1.83 -2.50 -16.42
CA ALA A 172 -1.59 -1.62 -15.27
C ALA A 172 -0.10 -1.52 -14.90
N LYS A 173 0.70 -2.57 -15.18
CA LYS A 173 2.15 -2.56 -14.99
C LYS A 173 2.82 -1.49 -15.86
N ASP A 174 2.37 -1.34 -17.09
CA ASP A 174 2.91 -0.31 -17.99
C ASP A 174 2.57 1.09 -17.47
N VAL A 175 1.37 1.30 -16.90
CA VAL A 175 1.01 2.60 -16.31
C VAL A 175 2.00 3.04 -15.23
N ILE A 176 2.32 2.15 -14.27
CA ILE A 176 3.26 2.50 -13.20
C ILE A 176 4.71 2.59 -13.70
N LEU A 177 5.09 1.85 -14.74
CA LEU A 177 6.38 2.03 -15.39
C LEU A 177 6.50 3.40 -16.07
N GLU A 178 5.44 3.91 -16.72
CA GLU A 178 5.46 5.27 -17.27
C GLU A 178 5.60 6.32 -16.17
N ILE A 179 4.85 6.16 -15.08
CA ILE A 179 4.95 7.05 -13.91
C ILE A 179 6.37 7.04 -13.35
N LEU A 180 6.95 5.85 -13.18
CA LEU A 180 8.31 5.70 -12.66
C LEU A 180 9.36 6.28 -13.63
N ARG A 181 9.14 6.18 -14.95
CA ARG A 181 9.98 6.86 -15.95
C ARG A 181 9.94 8.38 -15.82
N ILE A 182 8.77 8.95 -15.53
CA ILE A 182 8.58 10.40 -15.35
C ILE A 182 9.15 10.87 -14.01
N MET A 183 8.87 10.11 -12.94
CA MET A 183 9.19 10.51 -11.57
C MET A 183 10.59 10.13 -11.13
N THR A 184 11.21 9.12 -11.75
CA THR A 184 12.43 8.45 -11.28
C THR A 184 12.25 7.83 -9.88
N VAL A 185 13.29 7.19 -9.35
CA VAL A 185 13.25 6.59 -8.01
C VAL A 185 13.12 7.57 -6.83
N SER A 186 13.22 8.88 -7.10
CA SER A 186 13.24 9.92 -6.04
C SER A 186 12.09 10.92 -6.13
N GLY A 187 11.32 10.93 -7.22
CA GLY A 187 10.31 11.97 -7.47
C GLY A 187 9.07 11.89 -6.60
N GLY A 188 8.88 10.80 -5.84
CA GLY A 188 7.79 10.59 -4.89
C GLY A 188 8.14 10.91 -3.44
N PHE A 189 9.40 11.22 -3.11
CA PHE A 189 9.82 11.43 -1.73
C PHE A 189 8.98 12.50 -1.00
N GLY A 190 8.41 12.13 0.15
CA GLY A 190 7.54 13.01 0.95
C GLY A 190 6.15 13.25 0.35
N LYS A 191 5.72 12.40 -0.59
CA LYS A 191 4.44 12.54 -1.31
C LYS A 191 3.57 11.30 -1.21
N ILE A 192 2.26 11.51 -1.26
CA ILE A 192 1.27 10.48 -1.56
C ILE A 192 0.83 10.64 -3.01
N LEU A 193 0.84 9.54 -3.77
CA LEU A 193 0.33 9.53 -5.14
C LEU A 193 -1.15 9.18 -5.12
N GLU A 194 -2.00 10.14 -5.49
CA GLU A 194 -3.45 9.94 -5.53
C GLU A 194 -3.92 9.83 -6.98
N TYR A 195 -4.43 8.64 -7.35
CA TYR A 195 -4.82 8.31 -8.71
C TYR A 195 -6.28 8.64 -8.96
N ILE A 196 -6.53 9.52 -9.91
CA ILE A 196 -7.88 9.95 -10.29
C ILE A 196 -8.00 10.11 -11.80
N GLY A 197 -9.16 10.57 -12.29
CA GLY A 197 -9.44 10.74 -13.71
C GLY A 197 -10.42 9.68 -14.24
N ASP A 198 -10.86 9.84 -15.48
CA ASP A 198 -11.80 8.92 -16.13
C ASP A 198 -11.18 7.57 -16.47
N GLY A 199 -9.88 7.54 -16.74
CA GLY A 199 -9.13 6.33 -17.10
C GLY A 199 -9.05 5.29 -15.98
N ILE A 200 -9.24 5.68 -14.71
CA ILE A 200 -9.20 4.74 -13.56
C ILE A 200 -10.34 3.71 -13.61
N LYS A 201 -11.41 4.00 -14.37
CA LYS A 201 -12.55 3.09 -14.57
C LYS A 201 -12.19 1.87 -15.43
N ASN A 202 -11.05 1.92 -16.10
CA ASN A 202 -10.54 0.83 -16.93
C ASN A 202 -9.56 -0.09 -16.20
N LEU A 203 -9.35 0.15 -14.90
CA LEU A 203 -8.45 -0.61 -14.05
C LEU A 203 -9.25 -1.32 -12.96
N ASP A 204 -9.17 -2.65 -12.94
CA ASP A 204 -9.69 -3.46 -11.83
C ASP A 204 -8.84 -3.29 -10.56
N VAL A 205 -9.32 -3.79 -9.41
CA VAL A 205 -8.60 -3.63 -8.13
C VAL A 205 -7.20 -4.27 -8.16
N PRO A 206 -6.97 -5.48 -8.71
CA PRO A 206 -5.62 -6.02 -8.87
C PRO A 206 -4.70 -5.14 -9.75
N GLY A 207 -5.22 -4.54 -10.82
CA GLY A 207 -4.48 -3.59 -11.64
C GLY A 207 -4.14 -2.31 -10.88
N ARG A 208 -5.09 -1.75 -10.14
CA ARG A 208 -4.85 -0.60 -9.24
C ARG A 208 -3.80 -0.92 -8.18
N ALA A 209 -3.89 -2.11 -7.59
CA ALA A 209 -2.94 -2.60 -6.58
C ALA A 209 -1.54 -2.80 -7.18
N THR A 210 -1.43 -3.22 -8.44
CA THR A 210 -0.14 -3.27 -9.16
C THR A 210 0.50 -1.88 -9.26
N ILE A 211 -0.32 -0.86 -9.55
CA ILE A 211 0.14 0.53 -9.65
C ILE A 211 0.54 1.08 -8.28
N THR A 212 -0.25 0.84 -7.24
CA THR A 212 0.08 1.35 -5.89
C THR A 212 1.23 0.59 -5.25
N ASN A 213 1.35 -0.73 -5.50
CA ASN A 213 2.48 -1.56 -5.11
C ASN A 213 3.80 -0.95 -5.59
N MET A 214 3.91 -0.71 -6.91
CA MET A 214 5.13 -0.14 -7.50
C MET A 214 5.27 1.38 -7.31
N GLY A 215 4.32 2.01 -6.60
CA GLY A 215 4.45 3.39 -6.18
C GLY A 215 5.63 3.59 -5.23
N THR A 216 5.99 2.55 -4.46
CA THR A 216 7.12 2.59 -3.52
C THR A 216 8.45 2.84 -4.23
N GLU A 217 8.63 2.38 -5.47
CA GLU A 217 9.85 2.55 -6.25
C GLU A 217 10.08 4.01 -6.65
N THR A 218 9.05 4.86 -6.62
CA THR A 218 9.22 6.32 -6.81
C THR A 218 9.71 7.03 -5.54
N GLY A 219 9.80 6.32 -4.41
CA GLY A 219 10.07 6.88 -3.09
C GLY A 219 8.83 7.48 -2.41
N ALA A 220 7.63 7.27 -2.94
CA ALA A 220 6.39 7.75 -2.35
C ALA A 220 6.13 7.15 -0.96
N THR A 221 5.55 7.95 -0.07
CA THR A 221 5.10 7.48 1.26
C THR A 221 4.05 6.37 1.11
N THR A 222 3.11 6.59 0.18
CA THR A 222 2.15 5.59 -0.28
C THR A 222 1.46 6.08 -1.56
N SER A 223 0.58 5.25 -2.09
CA SER A 223 -0.18 5.44 -3.32
C SER A 223 -1.62 4.99 -3.08
N ILE A 224 -2.62 5.68 -3.63
CA ILE A 224 -4.03 5.36 -3.36
C ILE A 224 -4.97 5.64 -4.54
N PHE A 225 -5.90 4.73 -4.77
CA PHE A 225 -7.05 4.91 -5.67
C PHE A 225 -8.33 5.18 -4.87
N PRO A 226 -9.37 5.79 -5.48
CA PRO A 226 -10.69 5.84 -4.87
C PRO A 226 -11.30 4.45 -4.66
N SER A 227 -12.27 4.38 -3.76
CA SER A 227 -13.19 3.26 -3.65
C SER A 227 -14.51 3.60 -4.34
N ASP A 228 -14.67 3.04 -5.53
CA ASP A 228 -15.78 3.26 -6.44
C ASP A 228 -16.54 1.94 -6.70
N GLU A 229 -17.37 1.90 -7.74
CA GLU A 229 -18.13 0.69 -8.10
C GLU A 229 -17.22 -0.48 -8.50
N ILE A 230 -15.99 -0.22 -8.98
CA ILE A 230 -15.01 -1.30 -9.27
C ILE A 230 -14.54 -1.93 -7.97
N THR A 231 -14.23 -1.10 -6.98
CA THR A 231 -13.89 -1.57 -5.64
C THR A 231 -15.04 -2.35 -5.00
N LYS A 232 -16.28 -1.86 -5.15
CA LYS A 232 -17.48 -2.56 -4.67
C LYS A 232 -17.66 -3.94 -5.30
N ASN A 233 -17.48 -4.04 -6.63
CA ASN A 233 -17.59 -5.29 -7.36
C ASN A 233 -16.53 -6.28 -6.90
N PHE A 234 -15.28 -5.84 -6.74
CA PHE A 234 -14.21 -6.67 -6.19
C PHE A 234 -14.55 -7.16 -4.78
N MET A 235 -14.95 -6.29 -3.87
CA MET A 235 -15.31 -6.68 -2.49
C MET A 235 -16.51 -7.64 -2.48
N THR A 236 -17.47 -7.48 -3.39
CA THR A 236 -18.58 -8.43 -3.56
C THR A 236 -18.06 -9.80 -3.98
N MET A 237 -17.17 -9.88 -4.97
CA MET A 237 -16.54 -11.14 -5.41
C MET A 237 -15.72 -11.81 -4.29
N GLN A 238 -15.16 -11.01 -3.37
CA GLN A 238 -14.45 -11.51 -2.18
C GLN A 238 -15.39 -11.87 -1.02
N ASN A 239 -16.72 -11.77 -1.18
CA ASN A 239 -17.73 -11.95 -0.12
C ASN A 239 -17.60 -10.97 1.05
N ARG A 240 -17.18 -9.74 0.76
CA ARG A 240 -16.85 -8.68 1.73
C ARG A 240 -17.57 -7.36 1.44
N LEU A 241 -18.73 -7.40 0.78
CA LEU A 241 -19.51 -6.20 0.46
C LEU A 241 -19.87 -5.35 1.70
N ALA A 242 -20.03 -5.98 2.88
CA ALA A 242 -20.33 -5.27 4.12
C ALA A 242 -19.22 -4.30 4.57
N ASP A 243 -17.97 -4.56 4.16
CA ASP A 243 -16.83 -3.71 4.47
C ASP A 243 -16.69 -2.56 3.44
N TRP A 244 -17.41 -2.60 2.32
CA TRP A 244 -17.27 -1.61 1.26
C TRP A 244 -17.82 -0.24 1.69
N LYS A 245 -17.03 0.79 1.40
CA LYS A 245 -17.43 2.20 1.53
C LYS A 245 -17.03 2.95 0.27
N ASN A 246 -17.94 3.78 -0.24
CA ASN A 246 -17.59 4.72 -1.29
C ASN A 246 -16.61 5.77 -0.74
N LEU A 247 -15.51 5.99 -1.45
CA LEU A 247 -14.49 6.96 -1.07
C LEU A 247 -13.94 7.64 -2.31
N ASN A 248 -14.19 8.94 -2.42
CA ASN A 248 -13.73 9.79 -3.50
C ASN A 248 -13.21 11.12 -2.93
N ALA A 249 -12.35 11.82 -3.68
CA ALA A 249 -11.98 13.20 -3.37
C ALA A 249 -13.23 14.09 -3.44
N ASP A 250 -13.24 15.19 -2.68
CA ASP A 250 -14.28 16.20 -2.82
C ASP A 250 -14.15 16.94 -4.16
N ASP A 251 -15.28 17.40 -4.70
CA ASP A 251 -15.27 18.31 -5.84
C ASP A 251 -14.50 19.59 -5.49
N GLY A 252 -13.49 19.90 -6.31
CA GLY A 252 -12.62 21.05 -6.07
C GLY A 252 -11.49 20.81 -5.05
N ALA A 253 -11.20 19.56 -4.68
CA ALA A 253 -10.01 19.21 -3.92
C ALA A 253 -8.75 19.76 -4.60
N VAL A 254 -7.89 20.39 -3.81
CA VAL A 254 -6.64 21.00 -4.27
C VAL A 254 -5.50 20.00 -4.06
N TYR A 255 -4.67 19.86 -5.07
CA TYR A 255 -3.49 18.98 -5.05
C TYR A 255 -2.23 19.84 -5.15
N ASP A 256 -1.18 19.41 -4.46
CA ASP A 256 0.08 20.14 -4.40
C ASP A 256 0.79 20.12 -5.77
N GLU A 257 0.68 18.99 -6.48
CA GLU A 257 1.25 18.80 -7.81
C GLU A 257 0.36 17.90 -8.67
N ARG A 258 0.61 17.89 -9.98
CA ARG A 258 -0.16 17.11 -10.95
C ARG A 258 0.73 16.46 -12.01
N ILE A 259 0.42 15.21 -12.33
CA ILE A 259 0.90 14.49 -13.51
C ILE A 259 -0.34 14.04 -14.29
N ASP A 260 -0.34 14.26 -15.60
CA ASP A 260 -1.38 13.79 -16.51
C ASP A 260 -0.84 12.65 -17.38
N ILE A 261 -1.58 11.55 -17.46
CA ILE A 261 -1.20 10.38 -18.24
C ILE A 261 -2.38 9.95 -19.10
N ASN A 262 -2.18 9.99 -20.42
CA ASN A 262 -3.11 9.41 -21.37
C ASN A 262 -2.83 7.92 -21.54
N LEU A 263 -3.68 7.06 -20.99
CA LEU A 263 -3.57 5.61 -21.06
C LEU A 263 -3.54 5.08 -22.50
N SER A 264 -4.12 5.83 -23.45
CA SER A 264 -4.14 5.45 -24.87
C SER A 264 -2.82 5.73 -25.61
N GLU A 265 -1.91 6.48 -24.99
CA GLU A 265 -0.57 6.75 -25.53
C GLU A 265 0.51 5.85 -24.92
N ILE A 266 0.16 5.07 -23.90
CA ILE A 266 1.07 4.11 -23.27
C ILE A 266 1.28 2.94 -24.22
N GLU A 267 2.53 2.53 -24.34
CA GLU A 267 2.96 1.32 -25.05
C GLU A 267 3.50 0.30 -24.04
N PRO A 268 3.59 -1.00 -24.39
CA PRO A 268 4.21 -1.98 -23.50
C PRO A 268 5.65 -1.60 -23.15
N MET A 269 6.01 -1.65 -21.87
CA MET A 269 7.28 -1.16 -21.33
C MET A 269 8.02 -2.22 -20.52
N LEU A 270 9.33 -1.99 -20.40
CA LEU A 270 10.26 -2.83 -19.64
C LEU A 270 11.14 -1.93 -18.77
N ALA A 271 11.30 -2.29 -17.50
CA ALA A 271 12.38 -1.77 -16.68
C ALA A 271 13.65 -2.59 -16.96
N LEU A 272 14.70 -1.94 -17.44
CA LEU A 272 15.96 -2.59 -17.77
C LEU A 272 16.90 -2.62 -16.55
N PRO A 273 17.84 -3.58 -16.46
CA PRO A 273 18.86 -3.58 -15.43
C PRO A 273 19.68 -2.26 -15.41
N HIS A 274 20.19 -1.80 -14.26
CA HIS A 274 20.05 -2.34 -12.90
C HIS A 274 19.11 -1.50 -12.01
N SER A 275 18.32 -0.60 -12.59
CA SER A 275 17.45 0.33 -11.85
C SER A 275 15.99 0.22 -12.32
N PRO A 276 15.00 0.23 -11.41
CA PRO A 276 13.60 0.09 -11.80
C PRO A 276 13.09 1.28 -12.64
N ASP A 277 13.71 2.46 -12.53
CA ASP A 277 13.38 3.64 -13.34
C ASP A 277 14.07 3.70 -14.71
N ASN A 278 14.91 2.71 -15.06
CA ASN A 278 15.47 2.55 -16.40
C ASN A 278 14.43 1.95 -17.37
N VAL A 279 13.31 2.65 -17.51
CA VAL A 279 12.14 2.21 -18.26
C VAL A 279 12.30 2.54 -19.74
N LYS A 280 12.09 1.55 -20.60
CA LYS A 280 12.06 1.70 -22.06
C LYS A 280 10.81 1.07 -22.66
N LYS A 281 10.36 1.66 -23.77
CA LYS A 281 9.34 1.05 -24.65
C LYS A 281 9.87 -0.27 -25.20
N SER A 282 9.05 -1.32 -25.16
CA SER A 282 9.40 -2.68 -25.58
C SER A 282 9.95 -2.76 -27.01
N GLN A 283 9.40 -1.96 -27.94
CA GLN A 283 9.89 -1.88 -29.33
C GLN A 283 11.37 -1.46 -29.43
N GLY A 284 11.87 -0.69 -28.47
CA GLY A 284 13.28 -0.28 -28.40
C GLY A 284 14.21 -1.32 -27.78
N CYS A 285 13.70 -2.50 -27.41
CA CYS A 285 14.45 -3.57 -26.73
C CYS A 285 14.45 -4.89 -27.50
N SER A 286 13.93 -4.93 -28.73
CA SER A 286 14.02 -6.11 -29.60
C SER A 286 15.48 -6.41 -29.94
N GLY A 287 15.90 -7.66 -29.74
CA GLY A 287 17.26 -8.12 -30.04
C GLY A 287 17.63 -7.94 -31.52
N ASN A 288 18.90 -7.58 -31.75
CA ASN A 288 19.56 -7.77 -33.04
C ASN A 288 19.89 -9.25 -33.26
#